data_AF-A0A068NL67-F1
#
_entry.id   AF-A0A068NL67-F1
#
_cell.length_a   1.000
_cell.length_b   1.000
_cell.length_c   1.000
_cell.angle_alpha   90.00
_cell.angle_beta   90.00
_cell.angle_gamma   90.00
#
_symmetry.space_group_name_H-M   'P 1'
#
loop_
_entity.id
_entity.type
_entity.pdbx_description
1 polymer ?
#
loop_
_entity_poly.entity_id
_entity_poly.type
_entity_poly.pdbx_seq_one_letter_code
_entity_poly.pdbx_strand_id
1 'polypeptide(L)'
;MSEYHFFPDGKFTMRTTRSGVTADVEGIYKIDGDRLAMTPTKSTVDGANVALRAKLEPSLKQPSRVPMKWDDSDSLTLVMPKGPGLVLSRNSTKP
;
A
#
# COMPACT_ATOMS: atom_id res chain seq x y z
N MET A 1 4.40 10.38 5.17
CA MET A 1 3.21 9.67 5.67
C MET A 1 2.70 8.78 4.56
N SER A 2 2.19 7.59 4.86
CA SER A 2 1.57 6.70 3.88
C SER A 2 0.23 6.20 4.40
N GLU A 3 -0.77 6.17 3.55
CA GLU A 3 -2.14 5.72 3.81
C GLU A 3 -2.48 4.62 2.82
N TYR A 4 -3.12 3.55 3.31
CA TYR A 4 -3.55 2.41 2.52
C TYR A 4 -5.02 2.13 2.83
N HIS A 5 -5.83 1.96 1.80
CA HIS A 5 -7.22 1.52 1.92
C HIS A 5 -7.45 0.26 1.11
N PHE A 6 -8.00 -0.76 1.74
CA PHE A 6 -8.34 -2.04 1.12
C PHE A 6 -9.84 -2.20 1.12
N PHE A 7 -10.41 -2.42 -0.06
CA PHE A 7 -11.85 -2.49 -0.27
C PHE A 7 -12.32 -3.95 -0.37
N PRO A 8 -13.53 -4.29 0.11
CA PRO A 8 -14.05 -5.67 0.06
C PRO A 8 -14.16 -6.26 -1.35
N ASP A 9 -14.16 -5.43 -2.39
CA ASP A 9 -14.21 -5.85 -3.81
C ASP A 9 -12.82 -6.28 -4.36
N GLY A 10 -11.79 -6.32 -3.50
CA GLY A 10 -10.44 -6.71 -3.87
C GLY A 10 -9.61 -5.57 -4.46
N LYS A 11 -10.11 -4.32 -4.45
CA LYS A 11 -9.32 -3.15 -4.83
C LYS A 11 -8.56 -2.56 -3.66
N PHE A 12 -7.45 -1.89 -3.92
CA PHE A 12 -6.78 -1.06 -2.94
C PHE A 12 -6.41 0.30 -3.51
N THR A 13 -6.32 1.28 -2.61
CA THR A 13 -5.66 2.56 -2.89
C THR A 13 -4.55 2.80 -1.89
N MET A 14 -3.49 3.46 -2.35
CA MET A 14 -2.37 3.89 -1.51
C MET A 14 -2.03 5.34 -1.86
N ARG A 15 -1.87 6.16 -0.83
CA ARG A 15 -1.31 7.51 -0.95
C ARG A 15 -0.05 7.59 -0.10
N THR A 16 1.04 8.07 -0.66
CA THR A 16 2.26 8.32 0.12
C THR A 16 2.83 9.69 -0.22
N THR A 17 3.19 10.44 0.81
CA THR A 17 3.88 11.73 0.67
C THR A 17 5.23 11.65 1.37
N ARG A 18 6.30 11.91 0.61
CA ARG A 18 7.69 11.93 1.08
C ARG A 18 8.43 13.11 0.46
N SER A 19 9.01 13.96 1.31
CA SER A 19 9.87 15.08 0.88
C SER A 19 9.24 15.97 -0.20
N GLY A 20 7.94 16.26 -0.07
CA GLY A 20 7.19 17.09 -1.04
C GLY A 20 6.81 16.39 -2.34
N VAL A 21 7.02 15.07 -2.45
CA VAL A 21 6.52 14.23 -3.54
C VAL A 21 5.35 13.40 -3.02
N THR A 22 4.22 13.48 -3.72
CA THR A 22 3.03 12.68 -3.44
C THR A 22 2.87 11.64 -4.54
N ALA A 23 2.57 10.42 -4.14
CA ALA A 23 2.23 9.34 -5.05
C ALA A 23 0.90 8.73 -4.65
N ASP A 24 0.01 8.59 -5.62
CA ASP A 24 -1.25 7.89 -5.50
C ASP A 24 -1.19 6.62 -6.37
N VAL A 25 -1.64 5.50 -5.81
CA VAL A 25 -1.69 4.21 -6.48
C VAL A 25 -3.07 3.60 -6.28
N GLU A 26 -3.61 3.04 -7.35
CA GLU A 26 -4.82 2.23 -7.35
C GLU A 26 -4.44 0.85 -7.90
N GLY A 27 -5.04 -0.21 -7.38
CA GLY A 27 -4.74 -1.56 -7.84
C GLY A 27 -5.67 -2.62 -7.28
N ILE A 28 -5.29 -3.87 -7.53
CA ILE A 28 -5.98 -5.05 -7.02
C ILE A 28 -5.10 -5.71 -5.96
N TYR A 29 -5.71 -6.13 -4.85
CA TYR A 29 -5.04 -6.93 -3.85
C TYR A 29 -5.66 -8.32 -3.73
N LYS A 30 -4.86 -9.27 -3.27
CA LYS A 30 -5.30 -10.61 -2.91
C LYS A 30 -4.51 -11.10 -1.72
N ILE A 31 -5.19 -11.83 -0.85
CA ILE A 31 -4.53 -12.62 0.20
C ILE A 31 -4.13 -13.97 -0.42
N ASP A 32 -2.83 -14.25 -0.43
CA ASP A 32 -2.21 -15.46 -0.96
C ASP A 32 -1.46 -16.16 0.19
N GLY A 33 -2.21 -16.96 0.98
CA GLY A 33 -1.68 -17.58 2.20
C GLY A 33 -1.35 -16.55 3.28
N ASP A 34 -0.09 -16.51 3.68
CA ASP A 34 0.49 -15.58 4.66
C ASP A 34 1.01 -14.28 4.01
N ARG A 35 0.57 -13.97 2.79
CA ARG A 35 1.04 -12.80 2.03
C ARG A 35 -0.11 -11.97 1.49
N LEU A 36 0.07 -10.66 1.55
CA LEU A 36 -0.72 -9.69 0.81
C LEU A 36 -0.04 -9.45 -0.54
N ALA A 37 -0.64 -9.93 -1.62
CA ALA A 37 -0.24 -9.62 -2.97
C ALA A 37 -0.96 -8.35 -3.45
N MET A 38 -0.22 -7.35 -3.89
CA MET A 38 -0.76 -6.09 -4.42
C MET A 38 -0.25 -5.90 -5.84
N THR A 39 -1.17 -5.72 -6.78
CA THR A 39 -0.90 -5.47 -8.20
C THR A 39 -1.41 -4.08 -8.55
N PRO A 40 -0.52 -3.08 -8.64
CA PRO A 40 -0.88 -1.75 -9.11
C PRO A 40 -1.46 -1.81 -10.53
N THR A 41 -2.57 -1.11 -10.77
CA THR A 41 -3.16 -0.94 -12.10
C THR A 41 -3.00 0.49 -12.60
N LYS A 42 -2.90 1.45 -11.70
CA LYS A 42 -2.70 2.86 -12.00
C LYS A 42 -1.85 3.51 -10.91
N SER A 43 -0.94 4.39 -11.32
CA SER A 43 -0.07 5.14 -10.41
C SER A 43 0.15 6.55 -10.94
N THR A 44 0.00 7.55 -10.09
CA THR A 44 0.34 8.95 -10.38
C THR A 44 1.35 9.44 -9.36
N VAL A 45 2.36 10.18 -9.82
CA VAL A 45 3.39 10.77 -8.95
C VAL A 45 3.51 12.25 -9.29
N ASP A 46 3.34 13.08 -8.27
CA ASP A 46 3.40 14.53 -8.38
C ASP A 46 4.40 15.14 -7.38
N GLY A 47 4.94 16.31 -7.72
CA GLY A 47 5.89 17.05 -6.91
C GLY A 47 7.08 17.61 -7.70
N ALA A 48 7.76 18.58 -7.10
CA ALA A 48 8.86 19.31 -7.74
C ALA A 48 10.20 18.53 -7.76
N ASN A 49 10.35 17.51 -6.90
CA ASN A 49 11.60 16.75 -6.81
C ASN A 49 11.66 15.64 -7.88
N VAL A 50 12.17 16.00 -9.06
CA VAL A 50 12.26 15.13 -10.24
C VAL A 50 13.07 13.85 -9.97
N ALA A 51 14.18 13.94 -9.23
CA ALA A 51 15.04 12.79 -8.93
C ALA A 51 14.33 11.75 -8.05
N LEU A 52 13.51 12.21 -7.10
CA LEU A 52 12.70 11.32 -6.26
C LEU A 52 11.54 10.71 -7.05
N ARG A 53 10.89 11.50 -7.92
CA ARG A 53 9.82 10.99 -8.80
C ARG A 53 10.31 9.87 -9.71
N ALA A 54 11.43 10.07 -10.39
CA ALA A 54 12.02 9.07 -11.28
C ALA A 54 12.37 7.74 -10.57
N LYS A 55 12.67 7.78 -9.27
CA LYS A 55 12.92 6.56 -8.46
C LYS A 55 11.62 5.88 -8.00
N LEU A 56 10.59 6.66 -7.69
CA LEU A 56 9.31 6.14 -7.18
C LEU A 56 8.44 5.56 -8.28
N GLU A 57 8.30 6.26 -9.42
CA GLU A 57 7.43 5.84 -10.54
C GLU A 57 7.58 4.37 -10.97
N PRO A 58 8.79 3.82 -11.20
CA PRO A 58 8.93 2.42 -11.58
C PRO A 58 8.56 1.47 -10.43
N SER A 59 8.89 1.82 -9.19
CA SER A 59 8.61 1.00 -8.01
C SER A 59 7.10 0.87 -7.75
N LEU A 60 6.34 1.93 -8.00
CA LEU A 60 4.89 1.99 -7.76
C LEU A 60 4.06 1.22 -8.79
N LYS A 61 4.66 0.84 -9.93
CA LYS A 61 4.02 0.04 -10.97
C LYS A 61 4.30 -1.46 -10.81
N GLN A 62 5.23 -1.82 -9.93
CA GLN A 62 5.62 -3.21 -9.75
C GLN A 62 4.65 -3.93 -8.80
N PRO A 63 4.20 -5.14 -9.16
CA PRO A 63 3.51 -6.00 -8.21
C PRO A 63 4.39 -6.25 -6.98
N SER A 64 3.77 -6.28 -5.82
CA SER A 64 4.45 -6.55 -4.56
C SER A 64 3.75 -7.67 -3.79
N ARG A 65 4.54 -8.40 -3.00
CA ARG A 65 4.06 -9.43 -2.09
C ARG A 65 4.67 -9.15 -0.72
N VAL A 66 3.83 -8.79 0.22
CA VAL A 66 4.25 -8.43 1.58
C VAL A 66 3.80 -9.53 2.52
N PRO A 67 4.71 -10.16 3.29
CA PRO A 67 4.33 -11.10 4.32
C PRO A 67 3.42 -10.41 5.33
N MET A 68 2.44 -11.16 5.85
CA MET A 68 1.44 -10.62 6.72
C MET A 68 1.15 -11.58 7.87
N LYS A 69 0.78 -11.02 9.01
CA LYS A 69 0.37 -11.75 10.20
C LYS A 69 -0.99 -11.22 10.64
N TRP A 70 -1.94 -12.12 10.85
CA TRP A 70 -3.18 -11.78 11.55
C TRP A 70 -2.88 -11.71 13.04
N ASP A 71 -3.21 -10.57 13.65
CA ASP A 71 -3.04 -10.39 15.09
C ASP A 71 -4.35 -10.68 15.82
N ASP A 72 -5.50 -10.35 15.20
CA ASP A 72 -6.85 -10.75 15.64
C ASP A 72 -7.84 -10.75 14.44
N SER A 73 -9.16 -10.77 14.70
CA SER A 73 -10.22 -10.77 13.67
C SER A 73 -10.31 -9.48 12.85
N ASP A 74 -9.81 -8.37 13.38
CA ASP A 74 -9.98 -7.02 12.85
C ASP A 74 -8.64 -6.30 12.61
N SER A 75 -7.52 -6.90 13.01
CA SER A 75 -6.18 -6.36 12.84
C SER A 75 -5.20 -7.33 12.19
N LEU A 76 -4.38 -6.78 11.29
CA LEU A 76 -3.38 -7.49 10.51
C LEU A 76 -2.10 -6.63 10.46
N THR A 77 -0.94 -7.24 10.68
CA THR A 77 0.36 -6.60 10.51
C THR A 77 1.04 -7.03 9.22
N LEU A 78 1.41 -6.08 8.37
CA LEU A 78 2.29 -6.27 7.23
C LEU A 78 3.76 -6.21 7.67
N VAL A 79 4.50 -7.28 7.41
CA VAL A 79 5.92 -7.41 7.74
C VAL A 79 6.74 -6.84 6.59
N MET A 80 7.15 -5.58 6.72
CA MET A 80 7.94 -4.90 5.70
C MET A 80 9.41 -5.37 5.76
N PRO A 81 10.02 -5.80 4.64
CA PRO A 81 11.38 -6.38 4.65
C PRO A 81 12.50 -5.43 5.06
N LYS A 82 12.26 -4.11 5.10
CA LYS A 82 13.26 -3.08 5.48
C LYS A 82 12.68 -1.92 6.30
N GLY A 83 11.72 -2.18 7.19
CA GLY A 83 11.13 -1.12 8.02
C GLY A 83 10.27 -1.66 9.16
N PRO A 84 9.75 -0.78 10.02
CA PRO A 84 8.74 -1.17 11.00
C PRO A 84 7.54 -1.78 10.26
N GLY A 85 6.96 -2.84 10.84
CA GLY A 85 5.74 -3.44 10.31
C GLY A 85 4.62 -2.41 10.22
N LEU A 86 3.78 -2.51 9.19
CA LEU A 86 2.62 -1.65 9.03
C LEU A 86 1.40 -2.40 9.58
N VAL A 87 0.83 -1.90 10.69
CA VAL A 87 -0.41 -2.43 11.25
C VAL A 87 -1.59 -1.84 10.50
N LEU A 88 -2.44 -2.70 9.96
CA LEU A 88 -3.70 -2.37 9.33
C LEU A 88 -4.83 -2.82 10.26
N SER A 89 -5.68 -1.88 10.65
CA SER A 89 -6.88 -2.17 11.43
C SER A 89 -8.12 -1.86 10.61
N ARG A 90 -9.14 -2.71 10.71
CA ARG A 90 -10.42 -2.48 10.05
C ARG A 90 -11.09 -1.25 10.67
N ASN A 91 -11.18 -0.16 9.91
CA ASN A 91 -11.97 1.00 10.31
C ASN A 91 -13.42 0.78 9.87
N SER A 92 -14.21 0.11 10.71
CA SER A 92 -15.66 -0.03 10.48
C SER A 92 -16.35 1.28 10.84
N THR A 93 -16.50 2.20 9.87
CA THR A 93 -17.55 3.21 9.98
C THR A 93 -18.89 2.47 9.92
N LYS A 94 -19.50 2.30 11.08
CA LYS A 94 -20.84 1.72 11.22
C LYS A 94 -21.82 2.53 10.35
N PRO A 95 -22.67 1.89 9.52
CA PRO A 95 -23.70 2.59 8.76
C PRO A 95 -24.74 3.24 9.67
#